data_AF-A0A060CQC5-F1
#
_entry.id   AF-A0A060CQC5-F1
#
_cell.length_a   1.000
_cell.length_b   1.000
_cell.length_c   1.000
_cell.angle_alpha   90.00
_cell.angle_beta   90.00
_cell.angle_gamma   90.00
#
_symmetry.space_group_name_H-M   'P 1'
#
loop_
_entity.id
_entity.type
_entity.pdbx_description
1 polymer ?
#
loop_
_entity_poly.entity_id
_entity_poly.type
_entity_poly.pdbx_seq_one_letter_code
_entity_poly.pdbx_strand_id
1 'polypeptide(L)'
;MHFSVNKDDLASYDTKADHNKGAYVLDKGAYQLQVKANAHQVVDSRTFKLDHKIVYSGSNKRSSDKVAASNQFNFAKGNVTYLSRANNFANYQQATAKP
;
A
#
# COMPACT_ATOMS: atom_id res chain seq x y z
N MET A 1 11.14 26.65 4.33
CA MET A 1 9.86 25.91 4.30
C MET A 1 9.99 24.75 5.27
N HIS A 2 8.98 24.52 6.13
CA HIS A 2 8.95 23.41 7.08
C HIS A 2 7.60 22.71 6.93
N PHE A 3 7.61 21.39 6.82
CA PHE A 3 6.40 20.57 6.79
C PHE A 3 6.63 19.28 7.58
N SER A 4 5.55 18.70 8.08
CA SER A 4 5.56 17.43 8.79
C SER A 4 4.58 16.47 8.10
N VAL A 5 4.90 15.19 8.07
CA VAL A 5 4.06 14.12 7.54
C VAL A 5 4.03 13.01 8.58
N ASN A 6 2.84 12.54 8.95
CA ASN A 6 2.75 11.40 9.85
C ASN A 6 3.13 10.13 9.08
N LYS A 7 3.84 9.20 9.75
CA LYS A 7 4.33 7.99 9.07
C LYS A 7 3.17 7.12 8.54
N ASP A 8 2.05 7.10 9.24
CA ASP A 8 0.86 6.35 8.88
C ASP A 8 0.08 6.93 7.68
N ASP A 9 0.33 8.20 7.33
CA ASP A 9 -0.17 8.80 6.08
C ASP A 9 0.52 8.20 4.84
N LEU A 10 1.68 7.57 5.01
CA LEU A 10 2.41 6.85 3.95
C LEU A 10 1.91 5.42 3.75
N ALA A 11 1.00 4.94 4.60
CA ALA A 11 0.51 3.57 4.57
C ALA A 11 -0.40 3.31 3.37
N SER A 12 -0.31 2.11 2.80
CA SER A 12 -1.19 1.64 1.72
C SER A 12 -2.21 0.64 2.26
N TYR A 13 -3.40 0.60 1.69
CA TYR A 13 -4.41 -0.38 2.09
C TYR A 13 -4.11 -1.75 1.47
N ASP A 14 -3.97 -2.78 2.31
CA ASP A 14 -3.76 -4.17 1.91
C ASP A 14 -4.96 -5.01 2.35
N THR A 15 -5.73 -5.51 1.37
CA THR A 15 -6.93 -6.33 1.60
C THR A 15 -6.64 -7.69 2.25
N LYS A 16 -5.38 -8.16 2.18
CA LYS A 16 -4.95 -9.44 2.74
C LYS A 16 -4.29 -9.29 4.11
N ALA A 17 -3.99 -8.06 4.53
CA ALA A 17 -3.43 -7.79 5.84
C ALA A 17 -4.39 -8.18 6.97
N ASP A 18 -3.81 -8.38 8.16
CA ASP A 18 -4.55 -8.76 9.38
C ASP A 18 -5.49 -9.97 9.14
N HIS A 19 -4.92 -11.11 8.71
CA HIS A 19 -5.66 -12.34 8.45
C HIS A 19 -6.80 -12.20 7.42
N ASN A 20 -6.55 -11.49 6.31
CA ASN A 20 -7.56 -11.16 5.28
C ASN A 20 -8.73 -10.26 5.74
N LYS A 21 -8.62 -9.62 6.91
CA LYS A 21 -9.59 -8.60 7.36
C LYS A 21 -9.38 -7.26 6.65
N GLY A 22 -8.18 -7.06 6.10
CA GLY A 22 -7.77 -5.87 5.38
C GLY A 22 -7.41 -4.73 6.33
N ALA A 23 -6.25 -4.12 6.13
CA ALA A 23 -5.74 -3.04 6.99
C ALA A 23 -4.82 -2.10 6.19
N TYR A 24 -4.57 -0.91 6.74
CA TYR A 24 -3.48 -0.09 6.25
C TYR A 24 -2.15 -0.67 6.72
N VAL A 25 -1.17 -0.70 5.83
CA VAL A 25 0.17 -1.23 6.11
C VAL A 25 1.24 -0.27 5.61
N LEU A 26 2.31 -0.16 6.39
CA LEU A 26 3.56 0.47 5.96
C LEU A 26 4.63 -0.61 5.94
N ASP A 27 4.99 -1.06 4.74
CA ASP A 27 5.92 -2.19 4.56
C ASP A 27 7.36 -1.79 4.89
N LYS A 28 8.17 -2.78 5.31
CA LYS A 28 9.60 -2.55 5.52
C LYS A 28 10.27 -2.10 4.22
N GLY A 29 11.20 -1.16 4.31
CA GLY A 29 11.90 -0.66 3.13
C GLY A 29 12.51 0.72 3.30
N ALA A 30 13.18 1.18 2.24
CA ALA A 30 13.67 2.54 2.13
C ALA A 30 12.61 3.42 1.48
N TYR A 31 12.20 4.49 2.18
CA TYR A 31 11.24 5.46 1.71
C TYR A 31 11.95 6.75 1.36
N GLN A 32 11.81 7.20 0.12
CA GLN A 32 12.37 8.45 -0.35
C GLN A 32 11.28 9.53 -0.35
N LEU A 33 11.44 10.54 0.50
CA LEU A 33 10.63 11.75 0.49
C LEU A 33 11.31 12.76 -0.45
N GLN A 34 10.54 13.34 -1.36
CA GLN A 34 11.03 14.31 -2.34
C GLN A 34 10.19 15.58 -2.27
N VAL A 35 10.86 16.73 -2.20
CA VAL A 35 10.24 18.02 -2.52
C VAL A 35 10.45 18.26 -4.00
N LYS A 36 9.38 18.54 -4.73
CA LYS A 36 9.42 18.70 -6.18
C LYS A 36 8.73 19.98 -6.60
N ALA A 37 9.28 20.67 -7.60
CA ALA A 37 8.66 21.86 -8.18
C ALA A 37 7.42 21.49 -9.01
N ASN A 38 7.39 20.26 -9.54
CA ASN A 38 6.27 19.62 -10.22
C ASN A 38 6.46 18.10 -10.15
N ALA A 39 5.56 17.32 -10.76
CA ALA A 39 5.61 15.86 -10.71
C ALA A 39 6.93 15.24 -11.24
N HIS A 40 7.78 15.99 -11.95
CA HIS A 40 9.00 15.48 -12.57
C HIS A 40 10.29 16.08 -11.98
N GLN A 41 10.30 17.35 -11.57
CA GLN A 41 11.53 18.06 -11.17
C GLN A 41 11.76 18.03 -9.64
N VAL A 42 12.74 17.25 -9.18
CA VAL A 42 13.14 17.14 -7.77
C VAL A 42 13.96 18.36 -7.36
N VAL A 43 13.64 18.94 -6.20
CA VAL A 43 14.33 20.09 -5.59
C VAL A 43 15.17 19.65 -4.39
N ASP A 44 14.64 18.75 -3.55
CA ASP A 44 15.38 18.14 -2.44
C ASP A 44 14.81 16.74 -2.15
N SER A 45 15.60 15.90 -1.48
CA SER A 45 15.17 14.58 -1.07
C SER A 45 15.82 14.12 0.23
N ARG A 46 15.07 13.34 1.00
CA ARG A 46 15.57 12.60 2.17
C ARG A 46 15.08 11.17 2.11
N THR A 47 15.92 10.24 2.55
CA THR A 47 15.55 8.82 2.64
C THR A 47 15.56 8.41 4.10
N PHE A 48 14.54 7.66 4.51
CA PHE A 48 14.55 6.95 5.78
C PHE A 48 14.32 5.46 5.54
N LYS A 49 14.77 4.63 6.48
CA LYS A 49 14.55 3.18 6.45
C LYS A 49 13.50 2.81 7.50
N LEU A 50 12.63 1.89 7.12
CA LEU A 50 11.70 1.23 8.03
C LEU A 50 12.08 -0.24 8.14
N ASP A 51 12.51 -0.66 9.33
CA ASP A 51 13.08 -1.99 9.54
C ASP A 51 12.02 -3.10 9.56
N HIS A 52 10.80 -2.76 9.99
CA HIS A 52 9.70 -3.71 10.15
C HIS A 52 8.41 -3.17 9.56
N LYS A 53 7.61 -4.07 9.00
CA LYS A 53 6.25 -3.76 8.54
C LYS A 53 5.39 -3.33 9.74
N ILE A 54 4.64 -2.25 9.58
CA ILE A 54 3.62 -1.81 10.55
C ILE A 54 2.25 -2.13 9.97
N VAL A 55 1.40 -2.78 10.76
CA VAL A 55 0.00 -3.06 10.42
C VAL A 55 -0.87 -2.18 11.31
N TYR A 56 -1.68 -1.33 10.69
CA TYR A 56 -2.56 -0.41 11.40
C TYR A 56 -3.96 -1.03 11.53
N SER A 57 -4.16 -1.86 12.56
CA SER A 57 -5.42 -2.56 12.85
C SER A 57 -5.76 -2.56 14.34
N GLY A 58 -7.01 -2.87 14.68
CA GLY A 58 -7.47 -2.96 16.07
C GLY A 58 -7.23 -1.66 16.85
N SER A 59 -6.53 -1.76 17.99
CA SER A 59 -6.14 -0.61 18.81
C SER A 59 -5.03 0.24 18.16
N ASN A 60 -4.23 -0.34 17.26
CA ASN A 60 -3.17 0.35 16.51
C ASN A 60 -3.71 0.92 15.18
N LYS A 61 -4.87 1.57 15.19
CA LYS A 61 -5.40 2.26 14.00
C LYS A 61 -4.50 3.43 13.58
N ARG A 62 -4.64 3.93 12.36
CA ARG A 62 -3.99 5.20 12.00
C ARG A 62 -4.49 6.33 12.91
N SER A 63 -3.61 7.27 13.18
CA SER A 63 -3.86 8.43 14.02
C SER A 63 -5.06 9.25 13.54
N SER A 64 -5.19 9.39 12.22
CA SER A 64 -6.27 10.12 11.55
C SER A 64 -7.60 9.36 11.47
N ASP A 65 -7.60 8.03 11.63
CA ASP A 65 -8.82 7.23 11.51
C ASP A 65 -9.65 7.30 12.79
N LYS A 66 -10.99 7.38 12.70
CA LYS A 66 -11.87 7.28 13.89
C LYS A 66 -11.92 5.87 14.48
N VAL A 67 -11.93 4.88 13.59
CA VAL A 67 -11.94 3.44 13.91
C VAL A 67 -10.96 2.72 12.99
N ALA A 68 -10.45 1.56 13.39
CA ALA A 68 -9.58 0.77 12.51
C ALA A 68 -10.28 0.42 11.19
N ALA A 69 -9.55 0.52 10.09
CA ALA A 69 -10.06 0.12 8.78
C ALA A 69 -10.35 -1.39 8.75
N SER A 70 -11.42 -1.76 8.04
CA SER A 70 -11.80 -3.15 7.79
C SER A 70 -12.36 -3.27 6.37
N ASN A 71 -12.10 -4.41 5.72
CA ASN A 71 -12.51 -4.62 4.34
C ASN A 71 -14.03 -4.86 4.25
N GLN A 72 -14.73 -3.92 3.62
CA GLN A 72 -16.18 -4.00 3.40
C GLN A 72 -16.55 -4.69 2.08
N PHE A 73 -15.59 -4.97 1.21
CA PHE A 73 -15.84 -5.44 -0.17
C PHE A 73 -15.40 -6.88 -0.41
N ASN A 74 -15.25 -7.67 0.65
CA ASN A 74 -14.77 -9.05 0.48
C ASN A 74 -15.70 -9.89 -0.41
N PHE A 75 -17.00 -9.58 -0.40
CA PHE A 75 -18.01 -10.21 -1.27
C PHE A 75 -17.80 -9.90 -2.77
N ALA A 76 -17.14 -8.78 -3.11
CA ALA A 76 -17.00 -8.29 -4.48
C ALA A 76 -15.72 -8.77 -5.17
N LYS A 77 -14.84 -9.49 -4.47
CA LYS A 77 -13.53 -9.90 -4.99
C LYS A 77 -13.61 -10.76 -6.27
N GLY A 78 -14.65 -11.58 -6.38
CA GLY A 78 -14.84 -12.51 -7.49
C GLY A 78 -13.70 -13.52 -7.67
N ASN A 79 -13.78 -14.32 -8.74
CA ASN A 79 -12.70 -15.21 -9.19
C ASN A 79 -11.97 -14.55 -10.36
N VAL A 80 -10.98 -13.71 -10.06
CA VAL A 80 -10.19 -12.99 -11.08
C VAL A 80 -8.79 -13.57 -11.15
N THR A 81 -8.37 -13.98 -12.35
CA THR A 81 -6.96 -14.32 -12.63
C THR A 81 -6.22 -13.05 -13.02
N TYR A 82 -5.40 -12.52 -12.11
CA TYR A 82 -4.60 -11.33 -12.38
C TYR A 82 -3.39 -11.67 -13.25
N LEU A 83 -3.06 -10.79 -14.21
CA LEU A 83 -1.84 -10.88 -14.99
C LEU A 83 -0.61 -10.75 -14.06
N SER A 84 0.24 -11.77 -14.06
CA SER A 84 1.46 -11.80 -13.27
C SER A 84 2.65 -11.37 -14.11
N ARG A 85 3.57 -10.60 -13.52
CA ARG A 85 4.88 -10.31 -14.15
C ARG A 85 5.88 -11.46 -14.04
N ALA A 86 5.56 -12.50 -13.26
CA ALA A 86 6.45 -13.64 -13.08
C ALA A 86 6.72 -14.34 -14.42
N ASN A 87 7.97 -14.77 -14.61
CA ASN A 87 8.40 -15.53 -15.79
C ASN A 87 7.96 -14.89 -17.12
N ASN A 88 8.12 -13.56 -17.24
CA ASN A 88 7.74 -12.80 -18.43
C ASN A 88 6.28 -13.00 -18.85
N PHE A 89 5.35 -12.84 -17.90
CA PHE A 89 3.91 -12.99 -18.13
C PHE A 89 3.46 -14.40 -18.55
N ALA A 90 4.03 -15.43 -17.93
CA ALA A 90 3.69 -16.82 -18.24
C ALA A 90 2.18 -17.15 -18.16
N ASN A 91 1.40 -16.41 -17.36
CA ASN A 91 -0.05 -16.60 -17.24
C ASN A 91 -0.90 -15.70 -18.16
N TYR A 92 -0.30 -15.04 -19.16
CA TYR A 92 -0.99 -14.09 -20.05
C TYR A 92 -2.26 -14.68 -20.66
N GLN A 93 -2.17 -15.85 -21.31
CA GLN A 93 -3.31 -16.48 -21.97
C GLN A 93 -4.49 -16.74 -21.01
N GLN A 94 -4.21 -17.15 -19.78
CA GLN A 94 -5.24 -17.40 -18.76
C GLN A 94 -5.85 -16.10 -18.25
N ALA A 95 -5.02 -15.09 -17.96
CA ALA A 95 -5.47 -13.81 -17.42
C ALA A 95 -6.29 -12.97 -18.44
N THR A 96 -6.09 -13.20 -19.74
CA THR A 96 -6.82 -12.52 -20.83
C THR A 96 -7.89 -13.38 -21.49
N ALA A 97 -8.17 -14.58 -20.96
CA ALA A 97 -9.25 -15.42 -21.46
C ALA A 97 -10.60 -14.69 -21.29
N LYS A 98 -11.53 -14.91 -22.23
CA LYS A 98 -12.88 -14.37 -22.09
C LYS A 98 -13.54 -14.95 -20.82
N PRO A 99 -14.32 -14.15 -20.07
CA PRO A 99 -15.07 -14.61 -18.90
C PRO A 99 -16.02 -15.76 -19.22
#